data_AF-A0A2E9LKJ0-F1
#
_entry.id   AF-A0A2E9LKJ0-F1
#
_cell.length_a   1.000
_cell.length_b   1.000
_cell.length_c   1.000
_cell.angle_alpha   90.00
_cell.angle_beta   90.00
_cell.angle_gamma   90.00
#
_symmetry.space_group_name_H-M   'P 1'
#
loop_
_entity.id
_entity.type
_entity.pdbx_description
1 polymer ?
#
loop_
_entity_poly.entity_id
_entity_poly.type
_entity_poly.pdbx_seq_one_letter_code
_entity_poly.pdbx_strand_id
1 'polypeptide(L)'
;MDFDFNTGQSAFRDELREFLSAEVPLEKQQNSGVSSEDAFLFGREINRKLAARKWVAVGLSEEDSGRGKGPIEQGILDEELGYHRVPESEAIMTSPNHDKTGLRRYGAVRRVFDDFTDFCNDSAPDGGQPLAEHPLVRHQLAQRRLGMVTWKLLCWNVAWLQSVGTDPVAAASTALLFGVEERLRFAEMAMEVLGPYATLRNGSPMAPLLGNIEGIHREALHLSETGSTETHRDIIAQCGLGL
;
A
#
# COMPACT_ATOMS: atom_id res chain seq x y z
N MET A 1 22.75 -4.03 1.34
CA MET A 1 21.49 -3.36 1.71
C MET A 1 21.19 -3.76 3.14
N ASP A 2 21.03 -2.77 4.01
CA ASP A 2 20.53 -2.95 5.37
C ASP A 2 19.04 -2.56 5.34
N PHE A 3 18.17 -3.45 5.82
CA PHE A 3 16.72 -3.22 5.84
C PHE A 3 16.24 -2.68 7.18
N ASP A 4 17.12 -2.60 8.17
CA ASP A 4 16.79 -2.05 9.46
C ASP A 4 16.87 -0.53 9.43
N PHE A 5 15.92 0.11 10.11
CA PHE A 5 15.93 1.55 10.29
C PHE A 5 16.91 1.94 11.40
N ASN A 6 17.62 3.05 11.18
CA ASN A 6 18.37 3.66 12.27
C ASN A 6 17.41 4.20 13.36
N THR A 7 17.96 4.63 14.49
CA THR A 7 17.18 5.13 15.63
C THR A 7 16.28 6.31 15.27
N GLY A 8 16.76 7.25 14.44
CA GLY A 8 15.99 8.42 14.03
C GLY A 8 14.83 8.08 13.09
N GLN A 9 15.05 7.13 12.18
CA GLN A 9 14.03 6.59 11.28
C GLN A 9 12.95 5.81 12.04
N SER A 10 13.36 4.96 12.98
CA SER A 10 12.44 4.23 13.86
C SER A 10 11.59 5.19 14.69
N ALA A 11 12.21 6.19 15.33
CA ALA A 11 11.48 7.20 16.09
C ALA A 11 10.48 7.98 15.22
N PHE A 12 10.87 8.34 13.99
CA PHE A 12 9.95 9.02 13.07
C PHE A 12 8.76 8.14 12.66
N ARG A 13 8.99 6.86 12.36
CA ARG A 13 7.92 5.92 12.05
C ARG A 13 6.94 5.79 13.22
N ASP A 14 7.46 5.66 14.43
CA ASP A 14 6.64 5.46 15.61
C ASP A 14 5.83 6.72 15.96
N GLU A 15 6.44 7.92 15.85
CA GLU A 15 5.75 9.22 15.94
C GLU A 15 4.63 9.34 14.88
N LEU A 16 4.90 8.94 13.65
CA LEU A 16 3.93 8.96 12.56
C LEU A 16 2.76 8.00 12.82
N ARG A 17 3.03 6.79 13.32
CA ARG A 17 2.00 5.80 13.66
C ARG A 17 1.09 6.30 14.78
N GLU A 18 1.65 6.90 15.81
CA GLU A 18 0.88 7.49 16.90
C GLU A 18 -0.05 8.59 16.37
N PHE A 19 0.48 9.49 15.53
CA PHE A 19 -0.30 10.51 14.86
C PHE A 19 -1.43 9.93 14.00
N LEU A 20 -1.13 8.96 13.14
CA LEU A 20 -2.13 8.37 12.23
C LEU A 20 -3.20 7.60 12.99
N SER A 21 -2.83 6.90 14.06
CA SER A 21 -3.80 6.19 14.91
C SER A 21 -4.75 7.14 15.63
N ALA A 22 -4.26 8.33 16.02
CA ALA A 22 -5.10 9.35 16.67
C ALA A 22 -6.00 10.11 15.69
N GLU A 23 -5.52 10.34 14.46
CA GLU A 23 -6.14 11.29 13.54
C GLU A 23 -6.92 10.62 12.40
N VAL A 24 -6.67 9.34 12.12
CA VAL A 24 -7.26 8.58 10.99
C VAL A 24 -8.04 7.37 11.52
N PRO A 25 -9.23 7.60 12.10
CA PRO A 25 -10.03 6.51 12.67
C PRO A 25 -10.52 5.57 11.56
N LEU A 26 -10.77 4.30 11.93
CA LEU A 26 -11.04 3.21 10.99
C LEU A 26 -12.22 3.51 10.05
N GLU A 27 -13.27 4.14 10.56
CA GLU A 27 -14.47 4.51 9.81
C GLU A 27 -14.25 5.61 8.75
N LYS A 28 -13.17 6.38 8.88
CA LYS A 28 -12.77 7.41 7.91
C LYS A 28 -11.64 6.96 6.98
N GLN A 29 -11.13 5.74 7.16
CA GLN A 29 -10.12 5.19 6.27
C GLN A 29 -10.70 4.95 4.87
N GLN A 30 -9.86 5.16 3.87
CA GLN A 30 -10.20 4.90 2.48
C GLN A 30 -10.51 3.42 2.28
N ASN A 31 -11.65 3.14 1.66
CA ASN A 31 -11.99 1.79 1.22
C ASN A 31 -11.65 1.65 -0.26
N SER A 32 -11.09 0.51 -0.66
CA SER A 32 -10.81 0.24 -2.06
C SER A 32 -12.11 0.30 -2.88
N GLY A 33 -12.03 0.90 -4.06
CA GLY A 33 -13.09 0.98 -5.04
C GLY A 33 -14.20 1.97 -4.71
N VAL A 34 -14.05 2.77 -3.65
CA VAL A 34 -15.00 3.81 -3.24
C VAL A 34 -14.36 5.18 -3.41
N SER A 35 -15.06 6.14 -4.00
CA SER A 35 -14.64 7.54 -3.99
C SER A 35 -15.82 8.38 -3.51
N SER A 36 -15.57 9.24 -2.53
CA SER A 36 -16.57 10.17 -2.00
C SER A 36 -15.95 11.53 -1.72
N GLU A 37 -16.77 12.57 -1.83
CA GLU A 37 -16.35 13.94 -1.50
C GLU A 37 -15.94 14.05 -0.03
N ASP A 38 -16.64 13.38 0.88
CA ASP A 38 -16.30 13.35 2.30
C ASP A 38 -14.90 12.75 2.56
N ALA A 39 -14.57 11.63 1.89
CA ALA A 39 -13.25 11.02 1.99
C ALA A 39 -12.16 11.97 1.46
N PHE A 40 -12.41 12.65 0.34
CA PHE A 40 -11.50 13.64 -0.22
C PHE A 40 -11.27 14.84 0.72
N LEU A 41 -12.36 15.39 1.29
CA LEU A 41 -12.28 16.50 2.25
C LEU A 41 -11.52 16.11 3.52
N PHE A 42 -11.75 14.88 4.00
CA PHE A 42 -11.01 14.34 5.14
C PHE A 42 -9.52 14.13 4.81
N GLY A 43 -9.20 13.57 3.64
CA GLY A 43 -7.81 13.47 3.16
C GLY A 43 -7.11 14.83 3.13
N ARG A 44 -7.81 15.89 2.69
CA ARG A 44 -7.30 17.27 2.72
C ARG A 44 -7.11 17.80 4.14
N GLU A 45 -7.96 17.44 5.10
CA GLU A 45 -7.78 17.77 6.52
C GLU A 45 -6.50 17.15 7.08
N ILE A 46 -6.31 15.85 6.89
CA ILE A 46 -5.11 15.13 7.33
C ILE A 46 -3.86 15.74 6.69
N ASN A 47 -3.93 16.10 5.41
CA ASN A 47 -2.82 16.77 4.72
C ASN A 47 -2.44 18.12 5.32
N ARG A 48 -3.40 18.93 5.78
CA ARG A 48 -3.08 20.16 6.51
C ARG A 48 -2.36 19.87 7.83
N LYS A 49 -2.76 18.81 8.55
CA LYS A 49 -2.12 18.39 9.80
C LYS A 49 -0.69 17.86 9.57
N LEU A 50 -0.47 17.14 8.48
CA LEU A 50 0.87 16.74 8.02
C LEU A 50 1.71 17.96 7.63
N ALA A 51 1.13 18.94 6.94
CA ALA A 51 1.82 20.15 6.51
C ALA A 51 2.27 21.01 7.70
N ALA A 52 1.40 21.16 8.71
CA ALA A 52 1.75 21.85 9.96
C ALA A 52 2.93 21.20 10.69
N ARG A 53 3.15 19.90 10.48
CA ARG A 53 4.29 19.12 11.01
C ARG A 53 5.48 19.05 10.05
N LYS A 54 5.38 19.67 8.87
CA LYS A 54 6.36 19.61 7.76
C LYS A 54 6.63 18.18 7.27
N TRP A 55 5.59 17.33 7.21
CA TRP A 55 5.72 15.94 6.74
C TRP A 55 5.26 15.74 5.30
N VAL A 56 4.43 16.61 4.73
CA VAL A 56 3.88 16.45 3.36
C VAL A 56 4.97 16.28 2.29
N ALA A 57 6.13 16.89 2.51
CA ALA A 57 7.29 16.78 1.65
C ALA A 57 8.53 16.42 2.46
N VAL A 58 8.42 15.39 3.31
CA VAL A 58 9.52 14.98 4.20
C VAL A 58 10.81 14.69 3.41
N GLY A 59 10.69 14.16 2.19
CA GLY A 59 11.79 13.87 1.26
C GLY A 59 12.40 15.07 0.52
N LEU A 60 11.86 16.28 0.68
CA LEU A 60 12.42 17.49 0.05
C LEU A 60 13.44 18.19 0.96
N SER A 61 14.33 18.96 0.33
CA SER A 61 15.29 19.81 1.03
C SER A 61 14.58 20.79 1.98
N GLU A 62 15.26 21.28 3.02
CA GLU A 62 14.69 22.31 3.91
C GLU A 62 14.41 23.62 3.16
N GLU A 63 15.17 23.92 2.10
CA GLU A 63 14.97 25.09 1.23
C GLU A 63 13.66 24.97 0.43
N ASP A 64 13.25 23.76 0.07
CA ASP A 64 12.02 23.46 -0.68
C ASP A 64 10.81 23.15 0.23
N SER A 65 10.79 23.70 1.44
CA SER A 65 9.73 23.51 2.45
C SER A 65 9.61 22.09 3.03
N GLY A 66 10.62 21.24 2.82
CA GLY A 66 10.73 19.91 3.43
C GLY A 66 11.40 19.91 4.80
N ARG A 67 11.68 18.71 5.34
CA ARG A 67 12.45 18.52 6.59
C ARG A 67 13.91 18.15 6.32
N GLY A 68 14.35 18.18 5.06
CA GLY A 68 15.69 17.75 4.64
C GLY A 68 15.93 16.25 4.85
N LYS A 69 14.87 15.46 5.00
CA LYS A 69 14.97 14.02 5.23
C LYS A 69 15.03 13.30 3.87
N GLY A 70 15.71 12.17 3.81
CA GLY A 70 16.05 11.50 2.56
C GLY A 70 14.94 10.62 2.01
N PRO A 71 15.23 9.87 0.93
CA PRO A 71 14.29 8.92 0.32
C PRO A 71 13.75 7.85 1.28
N ILE A 72 14.51 7.50 2.34
CA ILE A 72 14.08 6.52 3.35
C ILE A 72 12.92 7.06 4.19
N GLU A 73 13.01 8.29 4.68
CA GLU A 73 11.91 8.87 5.48
C GLU A 73 10.68 9.15 4.63
N GLN A 74 10.85 9.47 3.35
CA GLN A 74 9.73 9.52 2.40
C GLN A 74 9.07 8.15 2.26
N GLY A 75 9.87 7.08 2.14
CA GLY A 75 9.36 5.72 2.12
C GLY A 75 8.59 5.32 3.39
N ILE A 76 9.05 5.75 4.56
CA ILE A 76 8.35 5.52 5.84
C ILE A 76 6.98 6.20 5.81
N LEU A 77 6.96 7.47 5.40
CA LEU A 77 5.71 8.23 5.28
C LEU A 77 4.73 7.54 4.33
N ASP A 78 5.19 7.14 3.15
CA ASP A 78 4.36 6.51 2.13
C ASP A 78 3.80 5.17 2.63
N GLU A 79 4.63 4.28 3.19
CA GLU A 79 4.19 2.98 3.73
C GLU A 79 3.12 3.15 4.82
N GLU A 80 3.33 4.08 5.76
CA GLU A 80 2.43 4.28 6.90
C GLU A 80 1.12 4.97 6.48
N LEU A 81 1.17 5.96 5.58
CA LEU A 81 -0.05 6.57 5.02
C LEU A 81 -0.87 5.56 4.22
N GLY A 82 -0.19 4.68 3.46
CA GLY A 82 -0.82 3.58 2.77
C GLY A 82 -1.47 2.61 3.75
N TYR A 83 -0.75 2.17 4.77
CA TYR A 83 -1.26 1.20 5.74
C TYR A 83 -2.45 1.72 6.56
N HIS A 84 -2.45 2.99 6.95
CA HIS A 84 -3.60 3.62 7.60
C HIS A 84 -4.68 4.05 6.59
N ARG A 85 -4.52 3.70 5.30
CA ARG A 85 -5.46 3.99 4.21
C ARG A 85 -5.93 5.45 4.24
N VAL A 86 -4.98 6.37 4.41
CA VAL A 86 -5.29 7.81 4.43
C VAL A 86 -5.86 8.18 3.06
N PRO A 87 -7.09 8.72 2.98
CA PRO A 87 -7.67 9.12 1.70
C PRO A 87 -6.77 10.07 0.93
N GLU A 88 -6.72 9.89 -0.38
CA GLU A 88 -5.92 10.74 -1.24
C GLU A 88 -6.46 12.17 -1.25
N SER A 89 -5.55 13.12 -1.40
CA SER A 89 -5.88 14.51 -1.68
C SER A 89 -4.99 15.03 -2.80
N GLU A 90 -5.44 16.09 -3.45
CA GLU A 90 -4.72 16.75 -4.54
C GLU A 90 -3.27 17.09 -4.17
N ALA A 91 -3.02 17.52 -2.93
CA ALA A 91 -1.68 17.89 -2.45
C ALA A 91 -0.71 16.70 -2.37
N ILE A 92 -1.22 15.50 -2.07
CA ILE A 92 -0.40 14.28 -2.06
C ILE A 92 -0.11 13.84 -3.49
N MET A 93 -1.14 13.79 -4.34
CA MET A 93 -1.03 13.33 -5.72
C MET A 93 -0.10 14.20 -6.57
N THR A 94 -0.11 15.52 -6.34
CA THR A 94 0.69 16.49 -7.10
C THR A 94 2.12 16.64 -6.57
N SER A 95 2.47 15.98 -5.46
CA SER A 95 3.83 16.02 -4.91
C SER A 95 4.81 15.37 -5.89
N PRO A 96 5.94 16.03 -6.24
CA PRO A 96 6.95 15.46 -7.13
C PRO A 96 7.55 14.15 -6.63
N ASN A 97 7.44 13.85 -5.32
CA ASN A 97 7.92 12.60 -4.73
C ASN A 97 6.81 11.58 -4.45
N HIS A 98 5.58 11.86 -4.89
CA HIS A 98 4.43 10.98 -4.68
C HIS A 98 4.70 9.57 -5.22
N ASP A 99 4.64 8.58 -4.31
CA ASP A 99 4.65 7.13 -4.56
C ASP A 99 5.72 6.62 -5.55
N LYS A 100 6.86 7.32 -5.65
CA LYS A 100 7.97 6.90 -6.54
C LYS A 100 8.59 5.54 -6.15
N THR A 101 8.34 5.08 -4.94
CA THR A 101 8.84 3.81 -4.39
C THR A 101 7.80 2.68 -4.47
N GLY A 102 6.52 3.01 -4.68
CA GLY A 102 5.40 2.07 -4.57
C GLY A 102 5.00 1.71 -3.13
N LEU A 103 5.66 2.30 -2.11
CA LEU A 103 5.42 1.97 -0.70
C LEU A 103 4.00 2.36 -0.24
N ARG A 104 3.40 3.40 -0.81
CA ARG A 104 2.04 3.81 -0.45
C ARG A 104 1.04 2.77 -0.89
N ARG A 105 1.14 2.34 -2.15
CA ARG A 105 0.28 1.28 -2.71
C ARG A 105 0.48 -0.04 -1.98
N TYR A 106 1.74 -0.43 -1.72
CA TYR A 106 2.07 -1.59 -0.92
C TYR A 106 1.40 -1.55 0.46
N GLY A 107 1.54 -0.44 1.19
CA GLY A 107 0.95 -0.26 2.52
C GLY A 107 -0.57 -0.45 2.51
N ALA A 108 -1.26 0.14 1.54
CA ALA A 108 -2.71 0.03 1.41
C ALA A 108 -3.17 -1.40 1.15
N VAL A 109 -2.51 -2.11 0.21
CA VAL A 109 -2.84 -3.52 -0.07
C VAL A 109 -2.50 -4.42 1.12
N ARG A 110 -1.38 -4.17 1.79
CA ARG A 110 -0.99 -4.91 3.01
C ARG A 110 -2.04 -4.77 4.10
N ARG A 111 -2.61 -3.57 4.30
CA ARG A 111 -3.68 -3.38 5.30
C ARG A 111 -4.89 -4.27 5.02
N VAL A 112 -5.31 -4.36 3.76
CA VAL A 112 -6.43 -5.23 3.35
C VAL A 112 -6.07 -6.71 3.51
N PHE A 113 -4.82 -7.10 3.22
CA PHE A 113 -4.34 -8.46 3.45
C PHE A 113 -4.32 -8.84 4.94
N ASP A 114 -3.84 -7.94 5.80
CA ASP A 114 -3.83 -8.15 7.25
C ASP A 114 -5.28 -8.25 7.77
N ASP A 115 -6.17 -7.33 7.39
CA ASP A 115 -7.61 -7.39 7.70
C ASP A 115 -8.27 -8.71 7.25
N PHE A 116 -7.92 -9.19 6.04
CA PHE A 116 -8.43 -10.45 5.51
C PHE A 116 -7.88 -11.68 6.26
N THR A 117 -6.62 -11.60 6.70
CA THR A 117 -6.00 -12.67 7.50
C THR A 117 -6.68 -12.77 8.86
N ASP A 118 -6.92 -11.63 9.53
CA ASP A 118 -7.66 -11.57 10.79
C ASP A 118 -9.08 -12.13 10.62
N PHE A 119 -9.78 -11.72 9.55
CA PHE A 119 -11.09 -12.30 9.20
C PHE A 119 -11.04 -13.82 9.03
N CYS A 120 -10.03 -14.36 8.35
CA CYS A 120 -9.89 -15.80 8.17
C CYS A 120 -9.61 -16.55 9.48
N ASN A 121 -8.92 -15.93 10.43
CA ASN A 121 -8.63 -16.51 11.75
C ASN A 121 -9.87 -16.53 12.66
N ASP A 122 -10.76 -15.53 12.52
CA ASP A 122 -11.90 -15.36 13.41
C ASP A 122 -13.21 -15.92 12.85
N SER A 123 -13.32 -16.06 11.52
CA SER A 123 -14.59 -16.40 10.86
C SER A 123 -14.68 -17.88 10.50
N ALA A 124 -15.83 -18.48 10.82
CA ALA A 124 -16.24 -19.82 10.38
C ALA A 124 -17.64 -19.76 9.73
N PRO A 125 -17.75 -19.32 8.46
CA PRO A 125 -19.04 -19.06 7.81
C PRO A 125 -19.95 -20.29 7.66
N ASP A 126 -19.37 -21.49 7.61
CA ASP A 126 -20.07 -22.77 7.56
C ASP A 126 -20.39 -23.36 8.95
N GLY A 127 -20.09 -22.62 10.02
CA GLY A 127 -20.22 -23.07 11.41
C GLY A 127 -19.17 -24.11 11.83
N GLY A 128 -18.16 -24.34 10.99
CA GLY A 128 -17.07 -25.27 11.24
C GLY A 128 -15.87 -24.63 11.93
N GLN A 129 -14.68 -24.98 11.46
CA GLN A 129 -13.43 -24.37 11.90
C GLN A 129 -13.20 -23.01 11.23
N PRO A 130 -12.37 -22.13 11.80
CA PRO A 130 -11.96 -20.91 11.13
C PRO A 130 -11.42 -21.17 9.72
N LEU A 131 -11.67 -20.25 8.79
CA LEU A 131 -11.21 -20.38 7.40
C LEU A 131 -9.69 -20.63 7.32
N ALA A 132 -8.91 -20.01 8.21
CA ALA A 132 -7.46 -20.19 8.28
C ALA A 132 -7.00 -21.63 8.64
N GLU A 133 -7.86 -22.45 9.24
CA GLU A 133 -7.56 -23.86 9.52
C GLU A 133 -7.80 -24.77 8.31
N HIS A 134 -8.52 -24.31 7.30
CA HIS A 134 -8.68 -25.05 6.06
C HIS A 134 -7.33 -25.14 5.32
N PRO A 135 -6.80 -26.35 5.00
CA PRO A 135 -5.43 -26.51 4.51
C PRO A 135 -5.10 -25.69 3.25
N LEU A 136 -6.05 -25.57 2.31
CA LEU A 136 -5.86 -24.78 1.09
C LEU A 136 -5.78 -23.28 1.39
N VAL A 137 -6.66 -22.77 2.26
CA VAL A 137 -6.69 -21.35 2.64
C VAL A 137 -5.42 -21.00 3.40
N ARG A 138 -5.02 -21.85 4.36
CA ARG A 138 -3.77 -21.68 5.11
C ARG A 138 -2.55 -21.61 4.19
N HIS A 139 -2.48 -22.49 3.20
CA HIS A 139 -1.37 -22.52 2.24
C HIS A 139 -1.37 -21.26 1.36
N GLN A 140 -2.53 -20.85 0.86
CA GLN A 140 -2.68 -19.65 0.04
C GLN A 140 -2.34 -18.37 0.82
N LEU A 141 -2.80 -18.25 2.08
CA LEU A 141 -2.45 -17.15 2.97
C LEU A 141 -0.92 -17.08 3.19
N ALA A 142 -0.26 -18.22 3.40
CA ALA A 142 1.19 -18.27 3.53
C ALA A 142 1.90 -17.80 2.24
N GLN A 143 1.44 -18.24 1.06
CA GLN A 143 1.99 -17.79 -0.22
C GLN A 143 1.82 -16.29 -0.43
N ARG A 144 0.62 -15.74 -0.17
CA ARG A 144 0.37 -14.30 -0.28
C ARG A 144 1.17 -13.51 0.74
N ARG A 145 1.37 -14.02 1.97
CA ARG A 145 2.25 -13.38 2.96
C ARG A 145 3.68 -13.25 2.44
N LEU A 146 4.21 -14.30 1.80
CA LEU A 146 5.53 -14.26 1.15
C LEU A 146 5.57 -13.24 0.00
N GLY A 147 4.49 -13.16 -0.79
CA GLY A 147 4.32 -12.13 -1.82
C GLY A 147 4.38 -10.72 -1.24
N MET A 148 3.64 -10.44 -0.17
CA MET A 148 3.66 -9.15 0.52
C MET A 148 5.04 -8.78 1.07
N VAL A 149 5.77 -9.73 1.65
CA VAL A 149 7.16 -9.50 2.11
C VAL A 149 8.08 -9.23 0.93
N THR A 150 7.94 -9.97 -0.17
CA THR A 150 8.75 -9.77 -1.38
C THR A 150 8.52 -8.37 -1.97
N TRP A 151 7.26 -7.97 -2.11
CA TRP A 151 6.89 -6.65 -2.60
C TRP A 151 7.46 -5.54 -1.70
N LYS A 152 7.35 -5.69 -0.37
CA LYS A 152 7.97 -4.77 0.60
C LYS A 152 9.43 -4.53 0.29
N LEU A 153 10.21 -5.62 0.17
CA LEU A 153 11.65 -5.55 -0.02
C LEU A 153 12.01 -4.90 -1.36
N LEU A 154 11.25 -5.18 -2.43
CA LEU A 154 11.44 -4.54 -3.73
C LEU A 154 11.22 -3.02 -3.65
N CYS A 155 10.14 -2.58 -2.99
CA CYS A 155 9.86 -1.15 -2.78
C CYS A 155 10.91 -0.46 -1.91
N TRP A 156 11.37 -1.12 -0.84
CA TRP A 156 12.46 -0.59 -0.01
C TRP A 156 13.80 -0.54 -0.72
N ASN A 157 14.06 -1.45 -1.67
CA ASN A 157 15.26 -1.40 -2.51
C ASN A 157 15.26 -0.16 -3.41
N VAL A 158 14.10 0.24 -3.93
CA VAL A 158 13.95 1.49 -4.70
C VAL A 158 14.30 2.70 -3.84
N ALA A 159 13.74 2.79 -2.63
CA ALA A 159 14.04 3.88 -1.70
C ALA A 159 15.54 3.91 -1.32
N TRP A 160 16.15 2.74 -1.12
CA TRP A 160 17.58 2.65 -0.82
C TRP A 160 18.45 3.09 -2.00
N LEU A 161 18.18 2.65 -3.23
CA LEU A 161 18.91 3.06 -4.43
C LEU A 161 18.86 4.59 -4.61
N GLN A 162 17.69 5.19 -4.42
CA GLN A 162 17.52 6.65 -4.43
C GLN A 162 18.38 7.32 -3.35
N SER A 163 18.43 6.76 -2.14
CA SER A 163 19.19 7.33 -1.02
C SER A 163 20.70 7.36 -1.25
N VAL A 164 21.22 6.41 -2.03
CA VAL A 164 22.65 6.34 -2.41
C VAL A 164 22.93 6.97 -3.77
N GLY A 165 21.96 7.67 -4.37
CA GLY A 165 22.11 8.37 -5.65
C GLY A 165 22.24 7.46 -6.87
N THR A 166 21.82 6.20 -6.76
CA THR A 166 21.79 5.25 -7.88
C THR A 166 20.44 5.33 -8.59
N ASP A 167 20.45 5.29 -9.93
CA ASP A 167 19.22 5.30 -10.73
C ASP A 167 18.36 4.06 -10.41
N PRO A 168 17.13 4.24 -9.88
CA PRO A 168 16.27 3.15 -9.50
C PRO A 168 15.34 2.68 -10.61
N VAL A 169 15.41 3.21 -11.85
CA VAL A 169 14.37 3.00 -12.90
C VAL A 169 14.00 1.52 -13.10
N ALA A 170 15.00 0.64 -13.26
CA ALA A 170 14.73 -0.79 -13.45
C ALA A 170 14.16 -1.45 -12.18
N ALA A 171 14.66 -1.07 -11.00
CA ALA A 171 14.18 -1.58 -9.72
C ALA A 171 12.75 -1.12 -9.42
N ALA A 172 12.41 0.13 -9.75
CA ALA A 172 11.06 0.69 -9.59
C ALA A 172 10.06 -0.01 -10.51
N SER A 173 10.42 -0.25 -11.78
CA SER A 173 9.58 -1.02 -12.69
C SER A 173 9.39 -2.48 -12.23
N THR A 174 10.44 -3.09 -11.66
CA THR A 174 10.35 -4.45 -11.09
C THR A 174 9.39 -4.49 -9.90
N ALA A 175 9.52 -3.55 -8.96
CA ALA A 175 8.66 -3.46 -7.78
C ALA A 175 7.18 -3.23 -8.17
N LEU A 176 6.95 -2.36 -9.14
CA LEU A 176 5.61 -2.06 -9.63
C LEU A 176 4.98 -3.27 -10.32
N LEU A 177 5.69 -3.89 -11.27
CA LEU A 177 5.21 -5.06 -12.00
C LEU A 177 4.85 -6.20 -11.05
N PHE A 178 5.74 -6.51 -10.10
CA PHE A 178 5.47 -7.53 -9.09
C PHE A 178 4.25 -7.16 -8.24
N GLY A 179 4.15 -5.90 -7.82
CA GLY A 179 3.07 -5.41 -6.98
C GLY A 179 1.69 -5.49 -7.61
N VAL A 180 1.55 -5.12 -8.89
CA VAL A 180 0.26 -5.21 -9.59
C VAL A 180 -0.19 -6.65 -9.79
N GLU A 181 0.75 -7.56 -10.10
CA GLU A 181 0.44 -8.99 -10.22
C GLU A 181 0.09 -9.61 -8.86
N GLU A 182 0.84 -9.31 -7.80
CA GLU A 182 0.58 -9.86 -6.47
C GLU A 182 -0.74 -9.33 -5.88
N ARG A 183 -1.07 -8.06 -6.14
CA ARG A 183 -2.36 -7.46 -5.79
C ARG A 183 -3.52 -8.24 -6.43
N LEU A 184 -3.43 -8.53 -7.73
CA LEU A 184 -4.46 -9.28 -8.44
C LEU A 184 -4.58 -10.72 -7.89
N ARG A 185 -3.45 -11.42 -7.71
CA ARG A 185 -3.41 -12.77 -7.16
C ARG A 185 -3.95 -12.86 -5.74
N PHE A 186 -3.76 -11.83 -4.93
CA PHE A 186 -4.37 -11.72 -3.61
C PHE A 186 -5.88 -11.52 -3.73
N ALA A 187 -6.31 -10.60 -4.58
CA ALA A 187 -7.74 -10.31 -4.76
C ALA A 187 -8.50 -11.54 -5.26
N GLU A 188 -8.02 -12.22 -6.30
CA GLU A 188 -8.64 -13.46 -6.83
C GLU A 188 -8.75 -14.55 -5.76
N MET A 189 -7.66 -14.80 -5.02
CA MET A 189 -7.66 -15.76 -3.92
C MET A 189 -8.68 -15.39 -2.83
N ALA A 190 -8.71 -14.13 -2.40
CA ALA A 190 -9.65 -13.68 -1.39
C ALA A 190 -11.10 -13.78 -1.89
N MET A 191 -11.34 -13.53 -3.18
CA MET A 191 -12.66 -13.71 -3.78
C MET A 191 -13.09 -15.18 -3.79
N GLU A 192 -12.20 -16.12 -4.11
CA GLU A 192 -12.48 -17.55 -4.04
C GLU A 192 -12.84 -17.99 -2.61
N VAL A 193 -12.10 -17.52 -1.61
CA VAL A 193 -12.36 -17.83 -0.19
C VAL A 193 -13.69 -17.26 0.29
N LEU A 194 -14.05 -16.04 -0.11
CA LEU A 194 -15.32 -15.41 0.27
C LEU A 194 -16.53 -15.93 -0.51
N GLY A 195 -16.30 -16.58 -1.66
CA GLY A 195 -17.35 -17.15 -2.50
C GLY A 195 -18.38 -16.10 -2.92
N PRO A 196 -19.70 -16.34 -2.75
CA PRO A 196 -20.74 -15.40 -3.19
C PRO A 196 -20.63 -13.98 -2.60
N TYR A 197 -20.08 -13.85 -1.38
CA TYR A 197 -19.93 -12.57 -0.69
C TYR A 197 -18.83 -11.69 -1.29
N ALA A 198 -17.92 -12.26 -2.08
CA ALA A 198 -16.79 -11.56 -2.70
C ALA A 198 -17.18 -10.41 -3.63
N THR A 199 -18.40 -10.47 -4.19
CA THR A 199 -18.92 -9.49 -5.15
C THR A 199 -19.70 -8.35 -4.50
N LEU A 200 -19.87 -8.40 -3.17
CA LEU A 200 -20.61 -7.37 -2.44
C LEU A 200 -19.75 -6.13 -2.25
N ARG A 201 -20.28 -5.00 -2.72
CA ARG A 201 -19.63 -3.69 -2.60
C ARG A 201 -19.80 -3.10 -1.21
N ASN A 202 -18.96 -2.11 -0.91
CA ASN A 202 -19.15 -1.24 0.23
C ASN A 202 -20.59 -0.69 0.29
N GLY A 203 -21.14 -0.62 1.50
CA GLY A 203 -22.53 -0.21 1.75
C GLY A 203 -23.55 -1.35 1.76
N SER A 204 -23.20 -2.54 1.25
CA SER A 204 -24.04 -3.73 1.46
C SER A 204 -23.94 -4.20 2.91
N PRO A 205 -25.07 -4.47 3.62
CA PRO A 205 -25.06 -4.96 4.99
C PRO A 205 -24.34 -6.31 5.17
N MET A 206 -24.17 -7.06 4.09
CA MET A 206 -23.52 -8.37 4.09
C MET A 206 -22.11 -8.35 3.52
N ALA A 207 -21.57 -7.18 3.15
CA ALA A 207 -20.22 -7.10 2.58
C ALA A 207 -19.17 -7.39 3.66
N PRO A 208 -18.41 -8.50 3.56
CA PRO A 208 -17.28 -8.74 4.44
C PRO A 208 -16.23 -7.66 4.22
N LEU A 209 -15.50 -7.30 5.28
CA LEU A 209 -14.36 -6.38 5.18
C LEU A 209 -14.74 -5.05 4.51
N LEU A 210 -15.97 -4.58 4.73
CA LEU A 210 -16.54 -3.38 4.11
C LEU A 210 -16.55 -3.41 2.57
N GLY A 211 -16.42 -4.58 1.93
CA GLY A 211 -16.32 -4.70 0.48
C GLY A 211 -14.93 -4.40 -0.09
N ASN A 212 -13.89 -4.30 0.75
CA ASN A 212 -12.52 -4.03 0.28
C ASN A 212 -12.04 -5.06 -0.74
N ILE A 213 -12.42 -6.34 -0.60
CA ILE A 213 -12.00 -7.41 -1.52
C ILE A 213 -12.59 -7.22 -2.94
N GLU A 214 -13.84 -6.79 -3.07
CA GLU A 214 -14.40 -6.39 -4.38
C GLU A 214 -13.64 -5.20 -4.95
N GLY A 215 -13.42 -4.19 -4.10
CA GLY A 215 -12.78 -2.95 -4.50
C GLY A 215 -11.35 -3.15 -5.00
N ILE A 216 -10.55 -3.90 -4.26
CA ILE A 216 -9.15 -4.19 -4.62
C ILE A 216 -9.06 -4.97 -5.92
N HIS A 217 -9.96 -5.95 -6.14
CA HIS A 217 -10.04 -6.71 -7.39
C HIS A 217 -10.37 -5.80 -8.58
N ARG A 218 -11.42 -4.98 -8.45
CA ARG A 218 -11.83 -4.06 -9.52
C ARG A 218 -10.74 -3.05 -9.85
N GLU A 219 -10.07 -2.50 -8.84
CA GLU A 219 -8.94 -1.60 -9.03
C GLU A 219 -7.72 -2.30 -9.64
N ALA A 220 -7.46 -3.57 -9.33
CA ALA A 220 -6.34 -4.33 -9.89
C ALA A 220 -6.43 -4.53 -11.41
N LEU A 221 -7.62 -4.42 -11.98
CA LEU A 221 -7.86 -4.51 -13.43
C LEU A 221 -7.63 -3.19 -14.17
N HIS A 222 -7.44 -2.08 -13.46
CA HIS A 222 -7.09 -0.82 -14.11
C HIS A 222 -5.61 -0.83 -14.51
N LEU A 223 -5.31 -0.35 -15.72
CA LEU A 223 -3.94 -0.07 -16.13
C LEU A 223 -3.31 0.87 -15.10
N SER A 224 -2.11 0.54 -14.63
CA SER A 224 -1.35 1.45 -13.78
C SER A 224 -1.20 2.78 -14.52
N GLU A 225 -1.48 3.88 -13.85
CA GLU A 225 -1.34 5.24 -14.40
C GLU A 225 0.10 5.52 -14.91
N THR A 226 1.05 4.68 -14.50
CA THR A 226 2.48 4.74 -14.82
C THR A 226 2.88 3.91 -16.05
N GLY A 227 1.96 3.19 -16.70
CA GLY A 227 2.24 2.34 -17.87
C GLY A 227 1.69 0.92 -17.75
N SER A 228 1.69 0.18 -18.87
CA SER A 228 1.23 -1.21 -18.88
C SER A 228 2.28 -2.17 -18.33
N THR A 229 1.88 -3.40 -18.02
CA THR A 229 2.83 -4.42 -17.55
C THR A 229 3.91 -4.73 -18.61
N GLU A 230 3.57 -4.66 -19.89
CA GLU A 230 4.48 -4.80 -21.02
C GLU A 230 5.51 -3.68 -21.05
N THR A 231 5.09 -2.42 -20.88
CA THR A 231 6.02 -1.28 -20.79
C THR A 231 7.03 -1.45 -19.65
N HIS A 232 6.59 -1.92 -18.49
CA HIS A 232 7.51 -2.17 -17.37
C HIS A 232 8.46 -3.35 -17.64
N ARG A 233 8.03 -4.40 -18.37
CA ARG A 233 8.93 -5.47 -18.82
C ARG A 233 9.99 -4.95 -19.78
N ASP A 234 9.62 -4.07 -20.71
CA ASP A 234 10.55 -3.43 -21.64
C ASP A 234 11.57 -2.55 -20.90
N ILE A 235 11.14 -1.76 -19.91
CA ILE A 235 12.05 -0.95 -19.09
C ILE A 235 13.03 -1.85 -18.31
N ILE A 236 12.56 -2.96 -17.74
CA ILE A 236 13.42 -3.92 -17.04
C ILE A 236 14.45 -4.52 -18.01
N ALA A 237 14.03 -4.87 -19.24
CA ALA A 237 14.92 -5.41 -20.26
C ALA A 237 16.01 -4.39 -20.66
N GLN A 238 15.61 -3.16 -21.01
CA GLN A 238 16.52 -2.14 -21.52
C GLN A 238 17.40 -1.55 -20.41
N CYS A 239 16.81 -1.10 -19.31
CA CYS A 239 17.52 -0.40 -18.25
C CYS A 239 18.16 -1.34 -17.22
N GLY A 240 17.60 -2.54 -17.03
CA GLY A 240 18.08 -3.51 -16.04
C GLY A 240 19.01 -4.57 -16.62
N LEU A 241 18.76 -5.03 -17.85
CA LEU A 241 19.47 -6.15 -18.47
C LEU A 241 20.31 -5.75 -19.70
N GLY A 242 20.14 -4.55 -20.23
CA GLY A 242 20.87 -4.07 -21.41
C GLY A 242 20.48 -4.76 -22.72
N LEU A 243 19.21 -5.21 -22.82
CA LEU A 243 18.63 -5.88 -24.00
C LEU A 243 18.03 -4.90 -25.01
#